data_AF-A0A5C5PR94-F1
#
_entry.id   AF-A0A5C5PR94-F1
#
_cell.length_a   1.000
_cell.length_b   1.000
_cell.length_c   1.000
_cell.angle_alpha   90.00
_cell.angle_beta   90.00
_cell.angle_gamma   90.00
#
_symmetry.space_group_name_H-M   'P 1'
#
loop_
_entity.id
_entity.type
_entity.pdbx_description
1 polymer ?
#
loop_
_entity_poly.entity_id
_entity_poly.type
_entity_poly.pdbx_seq_one_letter_code
_entity_poly.pdbx_strand_id
1 'polypeptide(L)'
;MAGVWALSSHAANVSPLHAARHWQPARINAMSRIALNSLDRARREVLPLDLALYHAARDYPGGAAAIAVTTGRNPTTLQHKLSPTHPSHSVNIYEFSEILELTKDRRILDAVHGLVGDTIWQELAEAYTNDMPETLTTGLATYFRQVADLADTWARSIGDGVVSDSELAEIHLQVFCGIRGLLGLFNRASYVNQATRGQSDGKSC
;
A
#
# COMPACT_ATOMS: atom_id res chain seq x y z
N MET A 1 24.54 -75.26 -0.25
CA MET A 1 24.93 -74.03 0.49
C MET A 1 24.13 -72.86 -0.06
N ALA A 2 23.62 -72.01 0.84
CA ALA A 2 22.98 -70.69 0.64
C ALA A 2 21.73 -70.65 -0.29
N GLY A 3 20.59 -70.05 0.03
CA GLY A 3 20.17 -69.17 1.12
C GLY A 3 18.81 -68.54 0.74
N VAL A 4 17.82 -68.73 1.61
CA VAL A 4 16.69 -67.84 2.01
C VAL A 4 16.03 -66.85 1.02
N TRP A 5 14.76 -67.12 0.74
CA TRP A 5 13.54 -66.28 0.57
C TRP A 5 13.63 -64.74 0.42
N ALA A 6 12.90 -64.19 -0.56
CA ALA A 6 12.19 -62.90 -0.45
C ALA A 6 11.01 -62.78 -1.44
N LEU A 7 9.89 -62.23 -0.95
CA LEU A 7 8.58 -62.06 -1.58
C LEU A 7 8.51 -60.94 -2.65
N SER A 8 7.79 -61.26 -3.74
CA SER A 8 6.73 -60.53 -4.46
C SER A 8 6.58 -59.00 -4.35
N SER A 9 6.49 -58.33 -5.50
CA SER A 9 5.51 -57.25 -5.75
C SER A 9 5.18 -57.08 -7.24
N HIS A 10 3.89 -56.93 -7.52
CA HIS A 10 3.24 -56.84 -8.83
C HIS A 10 3.58 -55.54 -9.58
N ALA A 11 3.91 -55.66 -10.87
CA ALA A 11 3.85 -54.57 -11.84
C ALA A 11 2.54 -54.67 -12.64
N ALA A 12 1.67 -53.67 -12.53
CA ALA A 12 0.50 -53.52 -13.39
C ALA A 12 0.51 -52.13 -14.04
N ASN A 13 0.58 -52.17 -15.37
CA ASN A 13 0.59 -51.06 -16.31
C ASN A 13 -0.86 -50.73 -16.70
N VAL A 14 -1.32 -49.49 -16.53
CA VAL A 14 -2.57 -48.99 -17.15
C VAL A 14 -2.43 -47.51 -17.49
N SER A 15 -2.59 -47.19 -18.78
CA SER A 15 -2.58 -45.83 -19.35
C SER A 15 -3.91 -45.06 -19.12
N PRO A 16 -3.93 -43.71 -19.17
CA PRO A 16 -5.07 -42.90 -18.74
C PRO A 16 -5.85 -42.30 -19.91
N LEU A 17 -7.06 -42.77 -20.19
CA LEU A 17 -8.05 -42.05 -21.03
C LEU A 17 -9.48 -42.35 -20.52
N HIS A 18 -10.25 -41.28 -20.30
CA HIS A 18 -11.69 -41.21 -19.93
C HIS A 18 -12.03 -40.82 -18.49
N ALA A 19 -12.09 -39.50 -18.25
CA ALA A 19 -13.04 -38.89 -17.32
C ALA A 19 -13.32 -37.43 -17.73
N ALA A 20 -14.02 -37.24 -18.85
CA ALA A 20 -14.59 -35.93 -19.20
C ALA A 20 -15.82 -35.67 -18.30
N ARG A 21 -15.61 -35.01 -17.15
CA ARG A 21 -16.69 -34.42 -16.36
C ARG A 21 -17.05 -33.07 -16.97
N HIS A 22 -18.27 -32.98 -17.49
CA HIS A 22 -18.94 -31.73 -17.88
C HIS A 22 -18.96 -30.76 -16.69
N TRP A 23 -18.09 -29.74 -16.72
CA TRP A 23 -18.26 -28.53 -15.94
C TRP A 23 -19.10 -27.55 -16.76
N GLN A 24 -20.37 -27.41 -16.41
CA GLN A 24 -21.17 -26.27 -16.86
C GLN A 24 -20.75 -25.05 -16.01
N PRO A 25 -20.23 -23.96 -16.59
CA PRO A 25 -20.01 -22.75 -15.82
C PRO A 25 -21.38 -22.16 -15.48
N ALA A 26 -21.67 -22.11 -14.17
CA ALA A 26 -22.77 -21.31 -13.66
C ALA A 26 -22.60 -19.89 -14.20
N ARG A 27 -23.67 -19.31 -14.77
CA ARG A 27 -23.74 -17.90 -15.11
C ARG A 27 -23.55 -17.09 -13.83
N ILE A 28 -22.30 -16.68 -13.58
CA ILE A 28 -21.99 -15.68 -12.56
C ILE A 28 -22.51 -14.37 -13.11
N ASN A 29 -23.59 -13.86 -12.50
CA ASN A 29 -24.10 -12.53 -12.76
C ASN A 29 -22.93 -11.54 -12.59
N ALA A 30 -22.58 -10.85 -13.67
CA ALA A 30 -21.68 -9.70 -13.63
C ALA A 30 -22.29 -8.66 -12.67
N MET A 31 -21.82 -8.66 -11.42
CA MET A 31 -22.27 -7.69 -10.42
C MET A 31 -21.77 -6.32 -10.85
N SER A 32 -22.69 -5.35 -10.84
CA SER A 32 -22.47 -4.00 -11.33
C SER A 32 -21.23 -3.37 -10.70
N ARG A 33 -20.30 -2.89 -11.52
CA ARG A 33 -19.16 -2.07 -11.07
C ARG A 33 -19.73 -0.85 -10.34
N ILE A 34 -19.65 -0.85 -9.01
CA ILE A 34 -20.04 0.30 -8.21
C ILE A 34 -19.09 1.43 -8.60
N ALA A 35 -19.62 2.49 -9.21
CA ALA A 35 -18.86 3.70 -9.46
C ALA A 35 -18.47 4.31 -8.10
N LEU A 36 -17.24 4.04 -7.65
CA LEU A 36 -16.71 4.56 -6.40
C LEU A 36 -16.51 6.07 -6.52
N ASN A 37 -16.89 6.81 -5.47
CA ASN A 37 -16.64 8.24 -5.39
C ASN A 37 -15.12 8.51 -5.41
N SER A 38 -14.70 9.67 -5.91
CA SER A 38 -13.27 10.02 -6.04
C SER A 38 -12.50 9.91 -4.73
N LEU A 39 -13.16 10.16 -3.60
CA LEU A 39 -12.59 10.00 -2.26
C LEU A 39 -12.35 8.53 -1.87
N ASP A 40 -13.22 7.61 -2.30
CA ASP A 40 -13.05 6.17 -2.01
C ASP A 40 -11.92 5.59 -2.85
N ARG A 41 -11.78 6.05 -4.10
CA ARG A 41 -10.64 5.71 -4.97
C ARG A 41 -9.32 6.24 -4.41
N ALA A 42 -9.30 7.48 -3.95
CA ALA A 42 -8.13 8.12 -3.34
C ALA A 42 -7.60 7.39 -2.09
N ARG A 43 -8.42 6.58 -1.43
CA ARG A 43 -8.05 5.79 -0.26
C ARG A 43 -7.57 4.38 -0.58
N ARG A 44 -7.86 3.88 -1.79
CA ARG A 44 -7.64 2.48 -2.17
C ARG A 44 -6.56 2.30 -3.21
N GLU A 45 -6.28 3.30 -4.03
CA GLU A 45 -5.38 3.20 -5.17
C GLU A 45 -4.26 4.25 -5.06
N VAL A 46 -3.08 3.96 -5.64
CA VAL A 46 -2.08 5.02 -5.88
C VAL A 46 -2.66 6.00 -6.89
N LEU A 47 -2.84 7.26 -6.46
CA LEU A 47 -3.37 8.30 -7.31
C LEU A 47 -2.32 8.81 -8.31
N PRO A 48 -2.74 9.23 -9.52
CA PRO A 48 -1.95 10.14 -10.33
C PRO A 48 -1.56 11.40 -9.53
N LEU A 49 -0.37 11.94 -9.81
CA LEU A 49 0.24 13.01 -9.01
C LEU A 49 -0.62 14.28 -8.94
N ASP A 50 -1.26 14.66 -10.03
CA ASP A 50 -2.19 15.79 -10.11
C ASP A 50 -3.40 15.60 -9.19
N LEU A 51 -3.97 14.39 -9.17
CA LEU A 51 -5.11 14.05 -8.33
C LEU A 51 -4.70 13.96 -6.84
N ALA A 52 -3.50 13.46 -6.55
CA ALA A 52 -2.93 13.48 -5.20
C ALA A 52 -2.76 14.91 -4.68
N LEU A 53 -2.23 15.82 -5.49
CA LEU A 53 -2.09 17.24 -5.16
C LEU A 53 -3.46 17.93 -4.95
N TYR A 54 -4.45 17.63 -5.81
CA TYR A 54 -5.81 18.14 -5.67
C TYR A 54 -6.42 17.74 -4.32
N HIS A 55 -6.34 16.45 -3.97
CA HIS A 55 -6.92 15.96 -2.71
C HIS A 55 -6.17 16.48 -1.49
N ALA A 56 -4.84 16.55 -1.53
CA ALA A 56 -4.04 17.12 -0.45
C ALA A 56 -4.41 18.59 -0.17
N ALA A 57 -4.55 19.39 -1.22
CA ALA A 57 -4.94 20.79 -1.09
C ALA A 57 -6.41 20.96 -0.66
N ARG A 58 -7.31 20.06 -1.07
CA ARG A 58 -8.72 20.09 -0.67
C ARG A 58 -8.94 19.70 0.79
N ASP A 59 -8.18 18.72 1.27
CA ASP A 59 -8.31 18.17 2.63
C ASP A 59 -7.55 19.02 3.67
N TYR A 60 -6.67 19.93 3.23
CA TYR A 60 -5.98 20.88 4.10
C TYR A 60 -6.97 21.84 4.81
N PRO A 61 -6.76 22.18 6.10
CA PRO A 61 -7.62 23.15 6.80
C PRO A 61 -7.69 24.51 6.08
N GLY A 62 -8.89 24.89 5.63
CA GLY A 62 -9.10 26.09 4.80
C GLY A 62 -8.81 25.91 3.31
N GLY A 63 -8.48 24.69 2.89
CA GLY A 63 -8.34 24.25 1.51
C GLY A 63 -7.21 24.92 0.73
N ALA A 64 -7.31 24.85 -0.59
CA ALA A 64 -6.34 25.47 -1.51
C ALA A 64 -6.19 26.99 -1.31
N ALA A 65 -7.25 27.66 -0.83
CA ALA A 65 -7.20 29.09 -0.54
C ALA A 65 -6.27 29.40 0.64
N ALA A 66 -6.32 28.61 1.72
CA ALA A 66 -5.41 28.78 2.85
C ALA A 66 -3.96 28.53 2.44
N ILE A 67 -3.70 27.47 1.66
CA ILE A 67 -2.36 27.19 1.12
C ILE A 67 -1.84 28.36 0.28
N ALA A 68 -2.68 28.92 -0.61
CA ALA A 68 -2.29 30.05 -1.43
C ALA A 68 -1.93 31.28 -0.59
N VAL A 69 -2.72 31.59 0.44
CA VAL A 69 -2.44 32.71 1.34
C VAL A 69 -1.12 32.49 2.09
N THR A 70 -0.90 31.29 2.65
CA THR A 70 0.33 30.95 3.37
C THR A 70 1.57 31.05 2.48
N THR A 71 1.43 30.75 1.19
CA THR A 71 2.53 30.74 0.22
C THR A 71 2.64 32.02 -0.61
N GLY A 72 1.86 33.07 -0.29
CA GLY A 72 1.88 34.35 -1.02
C GLY A 72 1.37 34.27 -2.46
N ARG A 73 0.50 33.30 -2.78
CA ARG A 73 -0.07 33.06 -4.12
C ARG A 73 -1.52 33.53 -4.23
N ASN A 74 -1.97 33.67 -5.47
CA ASN A 74 -3.38 33.92 -5.76
C ASN A 74 -4.21 32.64 -5.55
N PRO A 75 -5.23 32.64 -4.66
CA PRO A 75 -6.08 31.48 -4.38
C PRO A 75 -6.78 30.90 -5.60
N THR A 76 -7.35 31.76 -6.44
CA THR A 76 -8.10 31.36 -7.63
C THR A 76 -7.18 30.72 -8.65
N THR A 77 -5.99 31.29 -8.86
CA THR A 77 -4.98 30.71 -9.76
C THR A 77 -4.51 29.34 -9.29
N LEU A 78 -4.23 29.17 -7.99
CA LEU A 78 -3.80 27.87 -7.44
C LEU A 78 -4.92 26.83 -7.55
N GLN A 79 -6.17 27.22 -7.27
CA GLN A 79 -7.33 26.34 -7.43
C GLN A 79 -7.52 25.89 -8.88
N HIS A 80 -7.38 26.78 -9.86
CA HIS A 80 -7.46 26.41 -11.28
C HIS A 80 -6.35 25.43 -11.67
N LYS A 81 -5.12 25.63 -11.17
CA LYS A 81 -3.98 24.73 -11.42
C LYS A 81 -4.16 23.33 -10.82
N LEU A 82 -4.83 23.25 -9.68
CA LEU A 82 -5.09 21.99 -8.99
C LEU A 82 -6.35 21.28 -9.50
N SER A 83 -7.19 21.95 -10.29
CA SER A 83 -8.45 21.37 -10.75
C SER A 83 -8.20 20.33 -11.85
N PRO A 84 -8.67 19.07 -11.70
CA PRO A 84 -8.55 18.05 -12.75
C PRO A 84 -9.30 18.42 -14.04
N THR A 85 -10.21 19.38 -13.98
CA THR A 85 -11.03 19.86 -15.10
C THR A 85 -10.34 20.93 -15.97
N HIS A 86 -9.17 21.44 -15.54
CA HIS A 86 -8.46 22.52 -16.22
C HIS A 86 -6.99 22.15 -16.52
N PRO A 87 -6.72 21.32 -17.54
CA PRO A 87 -5.38 20.79 -17.80
C PRO A 87 -4.37 21.83 -18.35
N SER A 88 -4.82 23.04 -18.70
CA SER A 88 -3.97 24.07 -19.34
C SER A 88 -2.96 24.71 -18.40
N HIS A 89 -3.15 24.59 -17.08
CA HIS A 89 -2.27 25.18 -16.08
C HIS A 89 -1.83 24.10 -15.09
N SER A 90 -0.60 23.64 -15.21
CA SER A 90 -0.03 22.65 -14.29
C SER A 90 0.63 23.33 -13.09
N VAL A 91 0.61 22.62 -11.96
CA VAL A 91 1.40 22.94 -10.76
C VAL A 91 2.89 22.91 -11.13
N ASN A 92 3.64 23.95 -10.75
CA ASN A 92 5.09 23.99 -10.94
C ASN A 92 5.84 23.36 -9.74
N ILE A 93 7.16 23.19 -9.86
CA ILE A 93 7.96 22.52 -8.84
C ILE A 93 7.96 23.24 -7.47
N TYR A 94 7.85 24.58 -7.46
CA TYR A 94 7.79 25.37 -6.23
C TYR A 94 6.44 25.18 -5.52
N GLU A 95 5.34 25.25 -6.28
CA GLU A 95 3.98 24.98 -5.79
C GLU A 95 3.85 23.55 -5.27
N PHE A 96 4.42 22.58 -6.00
CA PHE A 96 4.49 21.19 -5.54
C PHE A 96 5.19 21.09 -4.18
N SER A 97 6.36 21.70 -4.05
CA SER A 97 7.17 21.62 -2.83
C SER A 97 6.45 22.22 -1.63
N GLU A 98 5.79 23.36 -1.81
CA GLU A 98 5.04 24.02 -0.74
C GLU A 98 3.77 23.26 -0.35
N ILE A 99 3.02 22.73 -1.32
CA ILE A 99 1.84 21.90 -1.03
C ILE A 99 2.28 20.68 -0.24
N LEU A 100 3.33 19.99 -0.67
CA LEU A 100 3.88 18.84 0.04
C LEU A 100 4.36 19.23 1.44
N GLU A 101 5.02 20.37 1.59
CA GLU A 101 5.54 20.83 2.87
C GLU A 101 4.43 21.16 3.87
N LEU A 102 3.38 21.85 3.43
CA LEU A 102 2.26 22.29 4.28
C LEU A 102 1.30 21.15 4.61
N THR A 103 1.00 20.30 3.63
CA THR A 103 0.01 19.21 3.82
C THR A 103 0.62 17.97 4.44
N LYS A 104 1.92 17.73 4.21
CA LYS A 104 2.61 16.46 4.54
C LYS A 104 1.83 15.23 4.05
N ASP A 105 1.11 15.37 2.93
CA ASP A 105 0.19 14.34 2.47
C ASP A 105 0.93 13.14 1.86
N ARG A 106 0.75 11.97 2.48
CA ARG A 106 1.40 10.70 2.11
C ARG A 106 1.06 10.28 0.67
N ARG A 107 -0.14 10.63 0.17
CA ARG A 107 -0.60 10.29 -1.18
C ARG A 107 0.26 10.93 -2.26
N ILE A 108 0.81 12.12 -2.00
CA ILE A 108 1.72 12.80 -2.93
C ILE A 108 3.01 11.99 -3.08
N LEU A 109 3.57 11.51 -1.97
CA LEU A 109 4.78 10.70 -1.99
C LEU A 109 4.54 9.33 -2.63
N ASP A 110 3.38 8.72 -2.39
CA ASP A 110 2.97 7.48 -3.08
C ASP A 110 2.90 7.67 -4.59
N ALA A 111 2.30 8.78 -5.05
CA ALA A 111 2.23 9.12 -6.47
C ALA A 111 3.62 9.32 -7.09
N VAL A 112 4.52 10.06 -6.42
CA VAL A 112 5.89 10.31 -6.91
C VAL A 112 6.70 9.01 -6.99
N HIS A 113 6.63 8.17 -5.97
CA HIS A 113 7.31 6.88 -5.98
C HIS A 113 6.74 5.91 -7.03
N GLY A 114 5.42 6.02 -7.30
CA GLY A 114 4.78 5.33 -8.41
C GLY A 114 5.33 5.70 -9.79
N LEU A 115 5.84 6.92 -9.99
CA LEU A 115 6.45 7.35 -11.27
C LEU A 115 7.78 6.64 -11.55
N VAL A 116 8.55 6.32 -10.50
CA VAL A 116 9.85 5.65 -10.64
C VAL A 116 9.67 4.14 -10.82
N GLY A 117 8.62 3.57 -10.22
CA GLY A 117 8.43 2.12 -10.12
C GLY A 117 9.40 1.51 -9.09
N ASP A 118 8.97 0.45 -8.39
CA ASP A 118 9.77 -0.31 -7.42
C ASP A 118 10.46 0.50 -6.30
N THR A 119 9.98 1.71 -6.00
CA THR A 119 10.54 2.53 -4.92
C THR A 119 9.54 2.69 -3.77
N ILE A 120 10.07 2.71 -2.55
CA ILE A 120 9.31 2.94 -1.32
C ILE A 120 9.87 4.16 -0.60
N TRP A 121 9.02 4.88 0.13
CA TRP A 121 9.45 5.87 1.10
C TRP A 121 8.99 5.48 2.49
N GLN A 122 9.76 5.87 3.50
CA GLN A 122 9.47 5.58 4.91
C GLN A 122 9.57 6.87 5.72
N GLU A 123 8.52 7.19 6.47
CA GLU A 123 8.61 8.21 7.51
C GLU A 123 9.25 7.62 8.75
N LEU A 124 10.39 8.18 9.16
CA LEU A 124 11.15 7.71 10.32
C LEU A 124 10.78 8.44 11.61
N ALA A 125 10.11 9.58 11.54
CA ALA A 125 9.75 10.39 12.71
C ALA A 125 8.92 9.58 13.74
N GLU A 126 7.98 8.76 13.28
CA GLU A 126 7.16 7.90 14.15
C GLU A 126 8.01 6.80 14.83
N ALA A 127 9.06 6.30 14.17
CA ALA A 127 9.93 5.26 14.73
C ALA A 127 10.79 5.77 15.91
N TYR A 128 11.07 7.07 15.94
CA TYR A 128 11.89 7.73 16.98
C TYR A 128 11.10 8.23 18.19
N THR A 129 9.76 8.13 18.19
CA THR A 129 8.96 8.60 19.33
C THR A 129 9.15 7.71 20.56
N ASN A 130 9.29 8.34 21.73
CA ASN A 130 9.69 7.72 23.00
C ASN A 130 8.62 6.81 23.64
N ASP A 131 7.46 6.63 23.03
CA ASP A 131 6.37 5.89 23.67
C ASP A 131 6.45 4.38 23.42
N MET A 132 6.77 3.69 24.52
CA MET A 132 6.13 2.48 25.05
C MET A 132 6.12 1.15 24.23
N PRO A 133 6.27 -0.02 24.88
CA PRO A 133 6.09 -1.36 24.28
C PRO A 133 4.75 -1.55 23.56
N GLU A 134 3.72 -0.84 23.97
CA GLU A 134 2.40 -0.78 23.34
C GLU A 134 2.48 -0.43 21.85
N THR A 135 3.45 0.38 21.43
CA THR A 135 3.65 0.78 20.03
C THR A 135 4.13 -0.40 19.16
N LEU A 136 4.91 -1.33 19.71
CA LEU A 136 5.33 -2.55 19.00
C LEU A 136 4.15 -3.52 18.84
N THR A 137 3.39 -3.74 19.91
CA THR A 137 2.22 -4.64 19.88
C THR A 137 1.11 -4.09 18.98
N THR A 138 0.86 -2.78 19.05
CA THR A 138 -0.11 -2.09 18.19
C THR A 138 0.36 -2.04 16.74
N GLY A 139 1.65 -1.81 16.49
CA GLY A 139 2.24 -1.86 15.15
C GLY A 139 2.13 -3.25 14.52
N LEU A 140 2.39 -4.32 15.28
CA LEU A 140 2.26 -5.70 14.81
C LEU A 140 0.81 -6.05 14.46
N ALA A 141 -0.14 -5.67 15.32
CA ALA A 141 -1.56 -5.87 15.04
C ALA A 141 -2.03 -5.10 13.79
N THR A 142 -1.52 -3.87 13.60
CA THR A 142 -1.81 -3.05 12.41
C THR A 142 -1.24 -3.69 11.16
N TYR A 143 0.01 -4.20 11.22
CA TYR A 143 0.63 -4.94 10.13
C TYR A 143 -0.17 -6.19 9.74
N PHE A 144 -0.59 -7.01 10.71
CA PHE A 144 -1.41 -8.19 10.42
C PHE A 144 -2.75 -7.84 9.77
N ARG A 145 -3.36 -6.70 10.15
CA ARG A 145 -4.58 -6.22 9.49
C ARG A 145 -4.31 -5.84 8.03
N GLN A 146 -3.21 -5.15 7.76
CA GLN A 146 -2.81 -4.83 6.38
C GLN A 146 -2.56 -6.09 5.54
N VAL A 147 -1.95 -7.12 6.13
CA VAL A 147 -1.74 -8.42 5.44
C VAL A 147 -3.07 -9.11 5.15
N ALA A 148 -4.04 -9.06 6.07
CA ALA A 148 -5.37 -9.58 5.85
C ALA A 148 -6.10 -8.83 4.73
N ASP A 149 -6.07 -7.49 4.76
CA ASP A 149 -6.67 -6.64 3.72
C ASP A 149 -6.06 -6.93 2.33
N LEU A 150 -4.75 -7.16 2.26
CA LEU A 150 -4.06 -7.55 1.03
C LEU A 150 -4.53 -8.90 0.49
N ALA A 151 -4.71 -9.90 1.36
CA ALA A 151 -5.21 -11.22 0.97
C ALA A 151 -6.64 -11.13 0.41
N ASP A 152 -7.50 -10.32 1.02
CA ASP A 152 -8.87 -10.09 0.55
C ASP A 152 -8.89 -9.36 -0.80
N THR A 153 -8.03 -8.37 -1.02
CA THR A 153 -7.89 -7.70 -2.33
C THR A 153 -7.40 -8.67 -3.40
N TRP A 154 -6.38 -9.47 -3.11
CA TRP A 154 -5.89 -10.49 -4.05
C TRP A 154 -6.98 -11.50 -4.43
N ALA A 155 -7.74 -11.99 -3.44
CA ALA A 155 -8.84 -12.92 -3.68
C ALA A 155 -9.94 -12.30 -4.56
N ARG A 156 -10.23 -11.00 -4.39
CA ARG A 156 -11.19 -10.26 -5.22
C ARG A 156 -10.68 -10.03 -6.64
N SER A 157 -9.45 -9.51 -6.79
CA SER A 157 -8.89 -9.04 -8.06
C SER A 157 -8.39 -10.16 -8.98
N ILE A 158 -8.13 -11.36 -8.46
CA ILE A 158 -7.64 -12.50 -9.26
C ILE A 158 -8.77 -13.49 -9.59
N GLY A 159 -9.93 -13.36 -8.95
CA GLY A 159 -11.03 -14.33 -9.02
C GLY A 159 -11.65 -14.52 -10.42
N ASP A 160 -11.55 -13.52 -11.29
CA ASP A 160 -12.06 -13.57 -12.67
C ASP A 160 -10.97 -13.76 -13.74
N GLY A 161 -9.69 -13.83 -13.32
CA GLY A 161 -8.52 -14.01 -14.19
C GLY A 161 -8.08 -12.77 -14.97
N VAL A 162 -8.65 -11.59 -14.71
CA VAL A 162 -8.28 -10.33 -15.39
C VAL A 162 -8.03 -9.23 -14.36
N VAL A 163 -6.79 -8.78 -14.22
CA VAL A 163 -6.44 -7.67 -13.33
C VAL A 163 -6.48 -6.35 -14.10
N SER A 164 -7.38 -5.44 -13.71
CA SER A 164 -7.48 -4.08 -14.25
C SER A 164 -6.41 -3.13 -13.66
N ASP A 165 -6.18 -1.98 -14.31
CA ASP A 165 -5.21 -0.97 -13.84
C ASP A 165 -5.52 -0.46 -12.42
N SER A 166 -6.81 -0.29 -12.08
CA SER A 166 -7.24 0.11 -10.74
C SER A 166 -6.98 -0.98 -9.69
N GLU A 167 -7.19 -2.25 -10.05
CA GLU A 167 -6.93 -3.37 -9.14
C GLU A 167 -5.43 -3.55 -8.92
N LEU A 168 -4.62 -3.38 -9.98
CA LEU A 168 -3.17 -3.40 -9.88
C LEU A 168 -2.67 -2.24 -9.00
N ALA A 169 -3.27 -1.05 -9.11
CA ALA A 169 -2.94 0.09 -8.26
C ALA A 169 -3.32 -0.13 -6.78
N GLU A 170 -4.45 -0.80 -6.50
CA GLU A 170 -4.86 -1.19 -5.14
C GLU A 170 -3.88 -2.23 -4.55
N ILE A 171 -3.52 -3.25 -5.33
CA ILE A 171 -2.51 -4.26 -4.93
C ILE A 171 -1.16 -3.59 -4.66
N HIS A 172 -0.69 -2.70 -5.55
CA HIS A 172 0.56 -1.96 -5.35
C HIS A 172 0.54 -1.15 -4.06
N LEU A 173 -0.53 -0.37 -3.80
CA LEU A 173 -0.62 0.41 -2.58
C LEU A 173 -0.50 -0.48 -1.34
N GLN A 174 -1.27 -1.56 -1.28
CA GLN A 174 -1.32 -2.45 -0.12
C GLN A 174 0.00 -3.21 0.12
N VAL A 175 0.65 -3.72 -0.94
CA VAL A 175 1.97 -4.37 -0.84
C VAL A 175 3.00 -3.41 -0.27
N PHE A 176 3.06 -2.18 -0.79
CA PHE A 176 4.05 -1.19 -0.38
C PHE A 176 3.77 -0.66 1.03
N CYS A 177 2.50 -0.50 1.41
CA CYS A 177 2.12 -0.24 2.81
C CYS A 177 2.58 -1.36 3.75
N GLY A 178 2.42 -2.62 3.37
CA GLY A 178 2.90 -3.77 4.15
C GLY A 178 4.41 -3.77 4.34
N ILE A 179 5.19 -3.55 3.27
CA ILE A 179 6.66 -3.44 3.34
C ILE A 179 7.08 -2.30 4.28
N ARG A 180 6.44 -1.14 4.19
CA ARG A 180 6.70 0.01 5.08
C ARG A 180 6.37 -0.30 6.54
N GLY A 181 5.27 -1.02 6.79
CA GLY A 181 4.89 -1.47 8.12
C GLY A 181 5.95 -2.41 8.72
N LEU A 182 6.44 -3.37 7.94
CA LEU A 182 7.47 -4.32 8.36
C LEU A 182 8.81 -3.62 8.66
N LEU A 183 9.23 -2.69 7.78
CA LEU A 183 10.44 -1.89 8.00
C LEU A 183 10.31 -0.97 9.22
N GLY A 184 9.13 -0.39 9.44
CA GLY A 184 8.82 0.40 10.65
C GLY A 184 8.98 -0.42 11.93
N LEU A 185 8.44 -1.65 11.95
CA LEU A 185 8.59 -2.59 13.07
C LEU A 185 10.07 -2.94 13.32
N PHE A 186 10.83 -3.24 12.26
CA PHE A 186 12.25 -3.54 12.36
C PHE A 186 13.07 -2.35 12.90
N ASN A 187 12.82 -1.15 12.40
CA ASN A 187 13.48 0.07 12.86
C ASN A 187 13.17 0.34 14.34
N ARG A 188 11.94 0.09 14.78
CA ARG A 188 11.55 0.23 16.19
C ARG A 188 12.25 -0.79 17.08
N ALA A 189 12.26 -2.06 16.70
CA ALA A 189 12.97 -3.10 17.45
C ALA A 189 14.48 -2.77 17.56
N SER A 190 15.07 -2.28 16.47
CA SER A 190 16.46 -1.84 16.43
C SER A 190 16.73 -0.67 17.39
N TYR A 191 15.82 0.31 17.43
CA TYR A 191 15.90 1.43 18.36
C TYR A 191 15.80 0.99 19.83
N VAL A 192 14.81 0.15 20.19
CA VAL A 192 14.66 -0.35 21.57
C VAL A 192 15.92 -1.09 22.02
N ASN A 193 16.48 -1.96 21.17
CA ASN A 193 17.72 -2.67 21.46
C ASN A 193 18.91 -1.72 21.73
N GLN A 194 19.01 -0.61 20.97
CA GLN A 194 20.04 0.41 21.22
C GLN A 194 19.80 1.15 22.54
N ALA A 195 18.55 1.55 22.82
CA ALA A 195 18.19 2.28 24.03
C ALA A 195 18.38 1.45 25.32
N THR A 196 18.09 0.15 25.28
CA THR A 196 18.29 -0.74 26.43
C THR A 196 19.76 -1.01 26.74
N ARG A 197 20.63 -1.08 25.72
CA ARG A 197 22.08 -1.25 25.90
C ARG A 197 22.69 -0.05 26.64
N GLY A 198 22.25 1.17 26.34
CA GLY A 198 22.71 2.37 27.04
C GLY A 198 22.29 2.45 28.52
N GLN A 199 21.23 1.75 28.94
CA GLN A 199 20.78 1.72 30.33
C GLN A 199 21.52 0.69 31.19
N SER A 200 22.01 -0.41 30.60
CA SER A 200 22.79 -1.43 31.31
C SER A 200 24.21 -0.96 31.65
N ASP A 201 24.81 -0.09 30.83
CA ASP A 201 26.18 0.39 31.05
C ASP A 201 26.26 1.51 32.12
N GLY A 202 25.13 2.07 32.54
CA GLY A 202 25.03 3.08 33.60
C GLY A 202 24.76 2.54 35.01
N LYS A 203 24.68 1.22 35.19
CA LYS A 203 24.38 0.55 36.48
C LYS A 203 25.58 -0.17 37.10
N SER A 204 26.80 0.27 36.81
CA SER A 204 27.99 -0.14 37.57
C SER A 204 28.42 0.98 38.51
N CYS A 205 27.82 1.02 39.71
CA CYS A 205 28.32 1.79 40.83
C CYS A 205 28.15 0.97 42.11
#